data_AF-A0A7U9MQT0-F1
#
_entry.id   AF-A0A7U9MQT0-F1
#
_cell.length_a   1.000
_cell.length_b   1.000
_cell.length_c   1.000
_cell.angle_alpha   90.00
_cell.angle_beta   90.00
_cell.angle_gamma   90.00
#
_symmetry.space_group_name_H-M   'P 1'
#
loop_
_entity.id
_entity.type
_entity.pdbx_description
1 polymer ?
#
loop_
_entity_poly.entity_id
_entity_poly.type
_entity_poly.pdbx_seq_one_letter_code
_entity_poly.pdbx_strand_id
1 'polypeptide(L)'
;MENYLQVLEDSLQKKMDVLCRIETLSLKQEQILGADSVSEEAFDKSIEEKDVLINELNKLDEGFESLYAHIKEQLMAGRHKYKSQIAVLQKKIAEVTEKSIAIQAQEARNKKLAEDYFTKAKQELKKGRRSSKAALDYYKSMNKTQMVSPQFMDKKK
;
A
#
# COMPACT_ATOMS: atom_id res chain seq x y z
N MET A 1 -28.27 -3.54 -13.39
CA MET A 1 -27.18 -4.55 -13.50
C MET A 1 -25.98 -4.03 -14.27
N GLU A 2 -26.10 -3.61 -15.53
CA GLU A 2 -24.95 -3.09 -16.30
C GLU A 2 -24.27 -1.90 -15.63
N ASN A 3 -25.05 -0.94 -15.09
CA ASN A 3 -24.52 0.19 -14.32
C ASN A 3 -23.70 -0.26 -13.09
N TYR A 4 -24.15 -1.29 -12.36
CA TYR A 4 -23.41 -1.79 -11.19
C TYR A 4 -22.08 -2.48 -11.57
N LEU A 5 -22.06 -3.21 -12.69
CA LEU A 5 -20.83 -3.84 -13.18
C LEU A 5 -19.82 -2.79 -13.64
N GLN A 6 -20.30 -1.72 -14.29
CA GLN A 6 -19.46 -0.59 -14.67
C GLN A 6 -18.87 0.11 -13.44
N VAL A 7 -19.66 0.34 -12.38
CA VAL A 7 -19.14 0.93 -11.14
C VAL A 7 -18.10 0.02 -10.45
N LEU A 8 -18.26 -1.31 -10.48
CA LEU A 8 -17.23 -2.23 -9.99
C LEU A 8 -15.95 -2.17 -10.83
N GLU A 9 -16.09 -2.06 -12.15
CA GLU A 9 -14.95 -1.91 -13.05
C GLU A 9 -14.20 -0.60 -12.80
N ASP A 10 -14.92 0.52 -12.66
CA ASP A 10 -14.37 1.82 -12.32
C ASP A 10 -13.68 1.82 -10.95
N SER A 11 -14.25 1.11 -9.98
CA SER A 11 -13.63 0.91 -8.66
C SER A 11 -12.29 0.18 -8.78
N LEU A 12 -12.20 -0.90 -9.56
CA LEU A 12 -10.95 -1.61 -9.80
C LEU A 12 -9.92 -0.75 -10.54
N GLN A 13 -10.36 0.08 -11.48
CA GLN A 13 -9.47 1.01 -12.17
C GLN A 13 -8.88 2.03 -11.19
N LYS A 14 -9.71 2.64 -10.33
CA LYS A 14 -9.24 3.57 -9.30
C LYS A 14 -8.26 2.91 -8.32
N LYS A 15 -8.52 1.66 -7.91
CA LYS A 15 -7.58 0.91 -7.08
C LYS A 15 -6.23 0.74 -7.77
N MET A 16 -6.22 0.39 -9.05
CA MET A 16 -4.99 0.28 -9.83
C MET A 16 -4.23 1.62 -9.87
N ASP A 17 -4.93 2.74 -10.08
CA ASP A 17 -4.32 4.07 -10.13
C ASP A 17 -3.69 4.44 -8.78
N VAL A 18 -4.38 4.15 -7.67
CA VAL A 18 -3.86 4.34 -6.31
C VAL A 18 -2.63 3.46 -6.07
N LEU A 19 -2.66 2.18 -6.48
CA LEU A 19 -1.52 1.27 -6.34
C LEU A 19 -0.30 1.75 -7.16
N CYS A 20 -0.48 2.28 -8.36
CA CYS A 20 0.60 2.88 -9.15
C CYS A 20 1.25 4.08 -8.43
N ARG A 21 0.44 4.89 -7.73
CA ARG A 21 0.96 6.01 -6.92
C ARG A 21 1.72 5.49 -5.70
N ILE A 22 1.21 4.46 -5.02
CA ILE A 22 1.90 3.80 -3.90
C ILE A 22 3.24 3.22 -4.36
N GLU A 23 3.28 2.53 -5.51
CA GLU A 23 4.51 2.00 -6.08
C GLU A 23 5.54 3.11 -6.33
N THR A 24 5.11 4.23 -6.91
CA THR A 24 5.99 5.39 -7.16
C THR A 24 6.61 5.91 -5.86
N LEU A 25 5.82 6.05 -4.80
CA LEU A 25 6.32 6.45 -3.48
C LEU A 25 7.22 5.40 -2.85
N SER A 26 6.93 4.11 -3.05
CA SER A 26 7.74 3.00 -2.57
C SER A 26 9.12 3.00 -3.23
N LEU A 27 9.19 3.24 -4.54
CA LEU A 27 10.46 3.38 -5.26
C LEU A 27 11.23 4.64 -4.81
N LYS A 28 10.53 5.75 -4.58
CA LYS A 28 11.13 6.98 -4.03
C LYS A 28 11.72 6.74 -2.64
N GLN A 29 11.05 5.98 -1.78
CA GLN A 29 11.57 5.60 -0.47
C GLN A 29 12.84 4.76 -0.56
N GLU A 30 12.87 3.79 -1.47
CA GLU A 30 14.08 3.00 -1.73
C GLU A 30 15.26 3.89 -2.09
N GLN A 31 15.05 4.86 -2.99
CA GLN A 31 16.07 5.82 -3.39
C GLN A 31 16.56 6.69 -2.23
N ILE A 32 15.64 7.19 -1.40
CA ILE A 32 15.99 8.02 -0.23
C ILE A 32 16.83 7.22 0.78
N LEU A 33 16.42 5.99 1.07
CA LEU A 33 17.10 5.13 2.05
C LEU A 33 18.41 4.52 1.51
N GLY A 34 18.54 4.41 0.19
CA GLY A 34 19.74 3.94 -0.50
C GLY A 34 20.80 5.02 -0.74
N ALA A 35 20.49 6.30 -0.48
CA ALA A 35 21.42 7.41 -0.67
C ALA A 35 22.52 7.44 0.41
N ASP A 36 23.68 8.01 0.07
CA ASP A 36 24.81 8.20 1.02
C ASP A 36 24.41 9.06 2.23
N SER A 37 23.48 10.00 2.03
CA SER A 37 22.87 10.81 3.07
C SER A 37 21.36 10.76 2.92
N VAL A 38 20.70 10.16 3.92
CA VAL A 38 19.25 10.05 3.97
C VAL A 38 18.64 11.38 4.38
N SER A 39 17.72 11.90 3.58
CA SER A 39 16.87 13.02 3.96
C SER A 39 15.70 12.51 4.80
N GLU A 40 15.79 12.71 6.12
CA GLU A 40 14.74 12.30 7.07
C GLU A 40 13.39 12.95 6.74
N GLU A 41 13.37 14.24 6.44
CA GLU A 41 12.16 14.98 6.06
C GLU A 41 11.52 14.41 4.77
N ALA A 42 12.32 14.08 3.75
CA ALA A 42 11.79 13.49 2.52
C ALA A 42 11.25 12.08 2.74
N PHE A 43 11.90 11.31 3.62
CA PHE A 43 11.44 9.98 4.00
C PHE A 43 10.14 10.07 4.82
N ASP A 44 10.07 10.98 5.79
CA ASP A 44 8.86 11.31 6.56
C ASP A 44 7.66 11.60 5.67
N LYS A 45 7.82 12.59 4.79
CA LYS A 45 6.77 13.00 3.86
C LYS A 45 6.30 11.86 2.97
N SER A 46 7.22 10.99 2.56
CA SER A 46 6.85 9.84 1.74
C SER A 46 6.03 8.79 2.50
N ILE A 47 6.19 8.67 3.83
CA ILE A 47 5.34 7.82 4.67
C ILE A 47 3.95 8.44 4.77
N GLU A 48 3.86 9.73 5.12
CA GLU A 48 2.59 10.45 5.24
C GLU A 48 1.77 10.40 3.94
N GLU A 49 2.42 10.65 2.80
CA GLU A 49 1.78 10.56 1.48
C GLU A 49 1.27 9.14 1.20
N LYS A 50 2.02 8.09 1.58
CA LYS A 50 1.56 6.70 1.43
C LYS A 50 0.39 6.37 2.34
N ASP A 51 0.37 6.86 3.58
CA ASP A 51 -0.74 6.61 4.51
C ASP A 51 -2.06 7.18 3.97
N VAL A 52 -2.03 8.34 3.32
CA VAL A 52 -3.21 8.90 2.64
C VAL A 52 -3.70 7.98 1.53
N LEU A 53 -2.79 7.44 0.71
CA LEU A 53 -3.13 6.52 -0.38
C LEU A 53 -3.65 5.17 0.11
N ILE A 54 -3.07 4.63 1.18
CA ILE A 54 -3.54 3.38 1.80
C ILE A 54 -4.97 3.57 2.33
N ASN A 55 -5.25 4.71 2.98
CA ASN A 55 -6.61 5.04 3.42
C ASN A 55 -7.58 5.19 2.24
N GLU A 56 -7.15 5.76 1.12
CA GLU A 56 -7.94 5.82 -0.12
C GLU A 56 -8.22 4.42 -0.66
N LEU A 57 -7.20 3.56 -0.72
CA LEU A 57 -7.32 2.18 -1.18
C LEU A 57 -8.30 1.37 -0.33
N ASN A 58 -8.21 1.49 1.00
CA ASN A 58 -9.12 0.81 1.94
C ASN A 58 -10.58 1.21 1.70
N LYS A 59 -10.86 2.50 1.50
CA LYS A 59 -12.22 2.98 1.19
C LYS A 59 -12.74 2.44 -0.14
N LEU A 60 -11.86 2.34 -1.15
CA LEU A 60 -12.21 1.74 -2.44
C LEU A 60 -12.49 0.23 -2.29
N ASP A 61 -11.74 -0.46 -1.44
CA ASP A 61 -11.97 -1.87 -1.12
C ASP A 61 -13.32 -2.09 -0.42
N GLU A 62 -13.61 -1.34 0.63
CA GLU A 62 -14.90 -1.39 1.34
C GLU A 62 -16.08 -1.11 0.39
N GLY A 63 -15.97 -0.07 -0.44
CA GLY A 63 -17.00 0.28 -1.41
C GLY A 63 -17.22 -0.80 -2.46
N PHE A 64 -16.13 -1.41 -2.95
CA PHE A 64 -16.20 -2.53 -3.89
C PHE A 64 -16.88 -3.76 -3.26
N GLU A 65 -16.47 -4.15 -2.06
CA GLU A 65 -17.02 -5.32 -1.36
C GLU A 65 -18.51 -5.15 -1.07
N SER A 66 -18.91 -3.96 -0.61
CA SER A 66 -20.32 -3.62 -0.35
C SER A 66 -21.16 -3.73 -1.62
N LEU A 67 -20.70 -3.13 -2.72
CA LEU A 67 -21.43 -3.19 -3.99
C LEU A 67 -21.47 -4.62 -4.55
N TYR A 68 -20.36 -5.35 -4.50
CA TYR A 68 -20.31 -6.74 -4.95
C TYR A 68 -21.26 -7.62 -4.14
N ALA A 69 -21.29 -7.47 -2.81
CA ALA A 69 -22.19 -8.22 -1.93
C ALA A 69 -23.67 -8.00 -2.29
N HIS A 70 -24.04 -6.78 -2.70
CA HIS A 70 -25.40 -6.44 -3.12
C HIS A 70 -25.80 -7.11 -4.44
N ILE A 71 -24.87 -7.22 -5.40
CA ILE A 71 -25.20 -7.71 -6.75
C ILE A 71 -24.83 -9.18 -6.99
N LYS A 72 -24.13 -9.84 -6.06
CA LYS A 72 -23.60 -11.21 -6.24
C LYS A 72 -24.67 -12.22 -6.65
N GLU A 73 -25.85 -12.18 -6.03
CA GLU A 73 -26.92 -13.16 -6.29
C GLU A 73 -27.52 -12.96 -7.69
N GLN A 74 -27.71 -11.70 -8.08
CA GLN A 74 -28.19 -11.33 -9.42
C GLN A 74 -27.15 -11.68 -10.50
N LEU A 75 -25.86 -11.53 -10.18
CA LEU A 75 -24.73 -11.95 -11.02
C LEU A 75 -24.72 -13.46 -11.24
N MET A 76 -24.98 -14.25 -10.19
CA MET A 76 -25.03 -15.71 -10.30
C MET A 76 -26.25 -16.19 -11.10
N ALA A 77 -27.43 -15.61 -10.85
CA ALA A 77 -28.63 -15.92 -11.63
C ALA A 77 -28.50 -15.53 -13.11
N GLY A 78 -27.79 -14.44 -13.41
CA GLY A 78 -27.54 -13.93 -14.75
C GLY A 78 -26.20 -14.35 -15.38
N ARG A 79 -25.53 -15.39 -14.88
CA ARG A 79 -24.13 -15.70 -15.21
C ARG A 79 -23.83 -15.82 -16.71
N HIS A 80 -24.74 -16.44 -17.46
CA HIS A 80 -24.58 -16.57 -18.92
C HIS A 80 -24.68 -15.23 -19.64
N LYS A 81 -25.57 -14.34 -19.17
CA LYS A 81 -25.79 -13.01 -19.74
C LYS A 81 -24.59 -12.07 -19.51
N TYR A 82 -23.97 -12.15 -18.34
CA TYR A 82 -22.87 -11.25 -17.94
C TYR A 82 -21.48 -11.89 -18.05
N LYS A 83 -21.35 -12.98 -18.81
CA LYS A 83 -20.11 -13.79 -18.85
C LYS A 83 -18.88 -12.97 -19.25
N SER A 84 -19.00 -12.08 -20.24
CA SER A 84 -17.88 -11.25 -20.70
C SER A 84 -17.48 -10.22 -19.65
N GLN A 85 -18.44 -9.52 -19.04
CA GLN A 85 -18.18 -8.52 -18.00
C GLN A 85 -17.56 -9.17 -16.75
N ILE A 86 -18.04 -10.36 -16.35
CA ILE A 86 -17.46 -11.13 -15.25
C ILE A 86 -15.99 -11.46 -15.54
N ALA A 87 -15.67 -11.89 -16.76
CA ALA A 87 -14.29 -12.20 -17.14
C ALA A 87 -13.37 -10.96 -17.09
N VAL A 88 -13.88 -9.80 -17.52
CA VAL A 88 -13.14 -8.52 -17.41
C VAL A 88 -12.88 -8.16 -15.94
N LEU A 89 -13.89 -8.24 -15.08
CA LEU A 89 -13.73 -7.96 -13.65
C LEU A 89 -12.72 -8.91 -13.00
N GLN A 90 -12.79 -10.22 -13.31
CA GLN A 90 -11.83 -11.20 -12.81
C GLN A 90 -10.40 -10.88 -13.23
N LYS A 91 -10.20 -10.48 -14.49
CA LYS A 91 -8.88 -10.06 -15.00
C LYS A 91 -8.36 -8.85 -14.24
N LYS A 92 -9.18 -7.81 -14.08
CA LYS A 92 -8.79 -6.58 -13.35
C LYS A 92 -8.49 -6.86 -11.88
N ILE A 93 -9.24 -7.74 -11.21
CA ILE A 93 -8.96 -8.17 -9.84
C ILE A 93 -7.58 -8.85 -9.77
N ALA A 94 -7.26 -9.72 -10.73
CA ALA A 94 -5.96 -10.37 -10.79
C ALA A 94 -4.82 -9.36 -10.98
N GLU A 95 -4.97 -8.41 -11.91
CA GLU A 95 -4.00 -7.34 -12.15
C GLU A 95 -3.78 -6.48 -10.90
N VAL A 96 -4.85 -6.05 -10.21
CA VAL A 96 -4.78 -5.31 -8.94
C VAL A 96 -4.06 -6.12 -7.86
N THR A 97 -4.36 -7.42 -7.75
CA THR A 97 -3.74 -8.30 -6.76
C THR A 97 -2.25 -8.49 -7.01
N GLU A 98 -1.87 -8.73 -8.27
CA GLU A 98 -0.46 -8.88 -8.66
C GLU A 98 0.33 -7.61 -8.36
N LYS A 99 -0.23 -6.43 -8.67
CA LYS A 99 0.38 -5.14 -8.35
C LYS A 99 0.58 -4.95 -6.84
N SER A 100 -0.42 -5.29 -6.04
CA SER A 100 -0.33 -5.24 -4.57
C SER A 100 0.78 -6.15 -4.02
N ILE A 101 0.92 -7.37 -4.55
CA ILE A 101 2.00 -8.29 -4.15
C ILE A 101 3.38 -7.72 -4.50
N ALA A 102 3.53 -7.14 -5.69
CA ALA A 102 4.78 -6.51 -6.09
C ALA A 102 5.16 -5.33 -5.17
N ILE A 103 4.19 -4.49 -4.81
CA ILE A 103 4.36 -3.39 -3.85
C ILE A 103 4.76 -3.91 -2.47
N GLN A 104 4.10 -4.97 -1.96
CA GLN A 104 4.46 -5.57 -0.68
C GLN A 104 5.90 -6.07 -0.65
N ALA A 105 6.37 -6.68 -1.73
CA ALA A 105 7.75 -7.12 -1.86
C ALA A 105 8.74 -5.94 -1.87
N GLN A 106 8.38 -4.82 -2.52
CA GLN A 106 9.16 -3.58 -2.50
C GLN A 106 9.21 -2.98 -1.09
N GLU A 107 8.08 -2.92 -0.40
CA GLU A 107 7.98 -2.36 0.95
C GLU A 107 8.74 -3.20 1.98
N ALA A 108 8.80 -4.51 1.81
CA ALA A 108 9.66 -5.37 2.63
C ALA A 108 11.15 -5.03 2.46
N ARG A 109 11.59 -4.67 1.25
CA ARG A 109 12.97 -4.18 1.00
C ARG A 109 13.19 -2.82 1.64
N ASN A 110 12.26 -1.88 1.46
CA ASN A 110 12.32 -0.54 2.04
C ASN A 110 12.40 -0.60 3.57
N LYS A 111 11.61 -1.50 4.20
CA LYS A 111 11.65 -1.73 5.64
C LYS A 111 13.04 -2.14 6.11
N LYS A 112 13.67 -3.09 5.41
CA LYS A 112 15.04 -3.52 5.74
C LYS A 112 16.04 -2.37 5.63
N LEU A 113 15.97 -1.56 4.57
CA LEU A 113 16.83 -0.39 4.39
C LEU A 113 16.64 0.62 5.53
N ALA A 114 15.39 0.87 5.93
CA ALA A 114 15.08 1.75 7.05
C ALA A 114 15.66 1.21 8.37
N GLU A 115 15.45 -0.09 8.66
CA GLU A 115 16.01 -0.75 9.85
C GLU A 115 17.54 -0.63 9.90
N ASP A 116 18.23 -0.82 8.77
CA ASP A 116 19.68 -0.67 8.66
C ASP A 116 20.13 0.78 8.91
N TYR A 117 19.42 1.76 8.31
CA TYR A 117 19.68 3.19 8.52
C TYR A 117 19.58 3.57 10.00
N PHE A 118 18.48 3.22 10.66
CA PHE A 118 18.25 3.56 12.06
C PHE A 118 19.20 2.83 13.00
N THR A 119 19.58 1.59 12.67
CA THR A 119 20.59 0.85 13.43
C THR A 119 21.94 1.56 13.37
N LYS A 120 22.37 2.02 12.19
CA LYS A 120 23.61 2.81 12.03
C LYS A 120 23.54 4.13 12.79
N ALA A 121 22.45 4.89 12.64
CA ALA A 121 22.26 6.15 13.36
C ALA A 121 22.36 5.97 14.89
N LYS A 122 21.74 4.91 15.43
CA LYS A 122 21.82 4.58 16.86
C LYS A 122 23.25 4.26 17.31
N GLN A 123 24.05 3.59 16.49
CA GLN A 123 25.44 3.28 16.81
C GLN A 123 26.33 4.54 16.81
N GLU A 124 26.14 5.43 15.85
CA GLU A 124 26.92 6.68 15.76
C GLU A 124 26.64 7.62 16.95
N LEU A 125 25.40 7.66 17.44
CA LEU A 125 25.08 8.33 18.71
C LEU A 125 25.81 7.75 19.91
N LYS A 126 25.85 6.42 20.04
CA LYS A 126 26.57 5.77 21.15
C LYS A 126 28.06 6.07 21.14
N LYS A 127 28.63 6.35 19.96
CA LYS A 127 30.02 6.80 19.77
C LYS A 127 30.21 8.31 20.01
N GLY A 128 29.19 9.03 20.47
CA GLY A 128 29.26 10.46 20.79
C GLY A 128 29.21 11.40 19.58
N ARG A 129 28.85 10.91 18.39
CA ARG A 129 28.73 11.74 17.19
C ARG A 129 27.36 12.42 17.16
N ARG A 130 27.37 13.76 17.20
CA ARG A 130 26.18 14.64 17.38
C ARG A 130 25.11 14.53 16.29
N SER A 131 25.43 14.06 15.08
CA SER A 131 24.52 14.11 13.92
C SER A 131 23.34 13.13 13.98
N SER A 132 23.38 12.11 14.85
CA SER A 132 22.38 11.03 14.81
C SER A 132 21.23 11.17 15.82
N LYS A 133 21.13 12.30 16.56
CA LYS A 133 20.03 12.54 17.53
C LYS A 133 18.68 12.74 16.86
N ALA A 134 18.66 13.53 15.77
CA ALA A 134 17.46 13.75 14.95
C ALA A 134 16.90 12.42 14.41
N ALA A 135 17.76 11.63 13.76
CA ALA A 135 17.42 10.29 13.26
C ALA A 135 16.78 9.36 14.30
N LEU A 136 17.23 9.40 15.56
CA LEU A 136 16.68 8.54 16.62
C LEU A 136 15.36 9.07 17.20
N ASP A 137 15.24 10.38 17.37
CA ASP A 137 13.98 10.98 17.82
C ASP A 137 12.90 10.76 16.76
N TYR A 138 13.30 10.74 15.50
CA TYR A 138 12.48 10.36 14.36
C TYR A 138 12.13 8.85 14.33
N TYR A 139 13.09 7.95 14.56
CA TYR A 139 12.76 6.52 14.70
C TYR A 139 11.73 6.26 15.81
N LYS A 140 11.85 6.99 16.93
CA LYS A 140 10.91 6.85 18.06
C LYS A 140 9.52 7.37 17.73
N SER A 141 9.37 8.41 16.91
CA SER A 141 8.05 8.88 16.44
C SER A 141 7.46 7.90 15.42
N MET A 142 8.26 7.41 14.48
CA MET A 142 7.83 6.44 13.47
C MET A 142 7.37 5.10 14.08
N ASN A 143 8.08 4.60 15.10
CA ASN A 143 7.71 3.35 15.78
C ASN A 143 6.44 3.48 16.66
N LYS A 144 6.01 4.72 16.98
CA LYS A 144 4.68 4.97 17.59
C LYS A 144 3.56 4.97 16.55
N THR A 145 3.84 5.35 15.31
CA THR A 145 2.86 5.40 14.21
C THR A 145 2.70 4.04 13.51
N GLN A 146 3.73 3.19 13.49
CA GLN A 146 3.70 1.84 12.89
C GLN A 146 2.92 0.78 13.70
N MET A 147 2.16 1.15 14.74
CA MET A 147 1.28 0.21 15.43
C MET A 147 -0.05 -0.05 14.69
N VAL A 148 -0.01 0.00 13.35
CA VAL A 148 -1.05 -0.57 12.48
C VAL A 148 -0.34 -1.48 11.50
N SER A 149 -0.05 -2.70 11.96
CA SER A 149 0.21 -3.82 11.05
C SER A 149 -0.89 -3.84 10.01
N PRO A 150 -0.59 -3.92 8.70
CA PRO A 150 -1.60 -4.24 7.71
C PRO A 150 -2.13 -5.63 8.05
N GLN A 151 -3.26 -5.71 8.76
CA GLN A 151 -4.03 -6.94 8.96
C GLN A 151 -4.77 -7.32 7.67
N PHE A 152 -4.13 -7.09 6.52
CA PHE A 152 -4.55 -7.67 5.26
C PHE A 152 -3.86 -9.03 5.20
N MET A 153 -4.67 -10.09 5.23
CA MET A 153 -4.28 -11.51 5.24
C MET A 153 -4.13 -12.18 6.61
N ASP A 154 -5.16 -12.13 7.46
CA ASP A 154 -5.55 -13.39 8.12
C ASP A 154 -7.04 -13.43 8.48
N LYS A 155 -7.86 -13.81 7.50
CA LYS A 155 -9.13 -14.52 7.75
C LYS A 155 -9.30 -15.62 6.71
N LYS A 156 -8.42 -16.62 6.78
CA LYS A 156 -8.73 -17.95 6.28
C LYS A 156 -8.35 -18.99 7.33
N LYS A 157 -9.31 -19.25 8.23
CA LYS A 157 -9.76 -20.58 8.62
C LYS A 157 -11.07 -20.48 9.39
#